data_AF-A0A1I7IXJ4-F1
#
_entry.id   AF-A0A1I7IXJ4-F1
#
_cell.length_a   1.000
_cell.length_b   1.000
_cell.length_c   1.000
_cell.angle_alpha   90.00
_cell.angle_beta   90.00
_cell.angle_gamma   90.00
#
_symmetry.space_group_name_H-M   'P 1'
#
loop_
_entity.id
_entity.type
_entity.pdbx_description
1 polymer ?
#
loop_
_entity_poly.entity_id
_entity_poly.type
_entity_poly.pdbx_seq_one_letter_code
_entity_poly.pdbx_strand_id
1 'polypeptide(L)'
;MFRYLPIFITFIHNTAIIFIGVPLKNGDQIVGAMTCTFYSNFLSNDISDLKYFNNGHSYILSGDGTIIASDNLDDVTNAVNVINDTENYPELE
;
A
#
# COMPACT_ATOMS: atom_id res chain seq x y z
N MET A 1 23.44 -3.46 8.60
CA MET A 1 22.72 -3.06 7.37
C MET A 1 21.40 -3.86 7.34
N PHE A 2 20.26 -3.21 7.57
CA PHE A 2 18.95 -3.88 7.51
C PHE A 2 18.55 -4.07 6.05
N ARG A 3 18.77 -5.27 5.53
CA ARG A 3 18.48 -5.61 4.14
C ARG A 3 17.06 -6.18 4.07
N TYR A 4 16.16 -5.39 3.49
CA TYR A 4 14.72 -5.63 3.28
C TYR A 4 13.88 -5.71 4.55
N LEU A 5 13.20 -4.61 4.85
CA LEU A 5 12.11 -4.54 5.80
C LEU A 5 10.85 -5.06 5.10
N PRO A 6 10.29 -6.22 5.50
CA PRO A 6 9.07 -6.69 4.88
C PRO A 6 7.93 -5.75 5.26
N ILE A 7 7.32 -5.16 4.23
CA ILE A 7 6.06 -4.41 4.33
C ILE A 7 4.96 -5.40 3.96
N PHE A 8 4.04 -5.63 4.88
CA PHE A 8 2.86 -6.44 4.63
C PHE A 8 1.63 -5.55 4.63
N ILE A 9 0.77 -5.73 3.65
CA ILE A 9 -0.52 -5.05 3.57
C ILE A 9 -1.59 -6.13 3.70
N THR A 10 -2.55 -5.90 4.59
CA THR A 10 -3.69 -6.80 4.79
C THR A 10 -4.96 -6.00 4.96
N PHE A 11 -6.10 -6.59 4.65
CA PHE A 11 -7.41 -5.96 4.78
C PHE A 11 -8.18 -6.61 5.93
N ILE A 12 -8.59 -5.80 6.91
CA ILE A 12 -9.41 -6.24 8.04
C ILE A 12 -10.65 -5.34 8.08
N HIS A 13 -11.84 -5.93 7.93
CA HIS A 13 -13.13 -5.21 7.91
C HIS A 13 -13.12 -3.97 6.99
N ASN A 14 -12.80 -4.14 5.70
CA ASN A 14 -12.76 -3.05 4.70
C ASN A 14 -11.73 -1.95 4.93
N THR A 15 -10.81 -2.15 5.88
CA THR A 15 -9.71 -1.24 6.18
C THR A 15 -8.41 -1.92 5.78
N ALA A 16 -7.65 -1.34 4.84
CA ALA A 16 -6.28 -1.79 4.61
C ALA A 16 -5.41 -1.38 5.81
N ILE A 17 -4.50 -2.26 6.18
CA ILE A 17 -3.60 -2.08 7.30
C ILE A 17 -2.21 -2.44 6.82
N ILE A 18 -1.27 -1.51 7.04
CA ILE A 18 0.12 -1.66 6.66
C ILE A 18 0.91 -2.03 7.90
N PHE A 19 1.60 -3.15 7.83
CA PHE A 19 2.52 -3.63 8.85
C PHE A 19 3.95 -3.49 8.36
N ILE A 20 4.75 -2.78 9.14
CA ILE A 20 6.20 -2.73 8.97
C ILE A 20 6.82 -3.52 10.12
N GLY A 21 7.57 -4.58 9.80
CA GLY A 21 8.19 -5.46 10.80
C GLY A 21 9.71 -5.42 10.76
N VAL A 22 10.36 -5.02 11.86
CA VAL A 22 11.83 -5.12 12.02
C VAL A 22 12.19 -6.31 12.93
N PRO A 23 13.22 -7.10 12.60
CA PRO A 23 13.76 -8.07 13.55
C PRO A 23 14.60 -7.35 14.63
N LEU A 24 14.43 -7.76 15.88
CA LEU A 24 15.29 -7.36 16.99
C LEU A 24 16.46 -8.34 17.06
N LYS A 25 17.69 -7.81 16.98
CA LYS A 25 18.92 -8.61 16.97
C LYS A 25 19.77 -8.34 18.20
N ASN A 26 20.35 -9.40 18.77
CA ASN A 26 21.43 -9.34 19.74
C ASN A 26 22.67 -10.01 19.13
N GLY A 27 23.60 -9.22 18.62
CA GLY A 27 24.66 -9.72 17.72
C GLY A 27 24.07 -10.33 16.45
N ASP A 28 24.46 -11.56 16.13
CA ASP A 28 23.95 -12.30 14.96
C ASP A 28 22.64 -13.05 15.23
N GLN A 29 22.17 -13.07 16.49
CA GLN A 29 20.96 -13.79 16.88
C GLN A 29 19.72 -12.91 16.78
N ILE A 30 18.65 -13.41 16.15
CA ILE A 30 17.32 -12.80 16.20
C ILE A 30 16.66 -13.18 17.53
N VAL A 31 16.30 -12.18 18.34
CA VAL A 31 15.72 -12.35 19.68
C VAL A 31 14.26 -11.91 19.77
N GLY A 32 13.71 -11.35 18.69
CA GLY A 32 12.31 -10.95 18.61
C GLY A 32 12.01 -10.16 17.34
N ALA A 33 10.83 -9.56 17.29
CA ALA A 33 10.41 -8.64 16.23
C ALA A 33 9.63 -7.47 16.83
N MET A 34 9.74 -6.30 16.20
CA MET A 34 8.90 -5.14 16.48
C MET A 34 8.09 -4.83 15.23
N THR A 35 6.80 -4.59 15.41
CA THR A 35 5.89 -4.20 14.33
C THR A 35 5.35 -2.80 14.57
N CYS A 36 5.17 -2.06 13.49
CA CYS A 36 4.39 -0.82 13.47
C CYS A 36 3.22 -1.00 12.52
N THR A 37 2.05 -0.54 12.96
CA THR A 37 0.79 -0.65 12.23
C THR A 37 0.32 0.73 11.80
N PHE A 38 0.05 0.89 10.52
CA PHE A 38 -0.53 2.10 9.95
C PHE A 38 -1.89 1.77 9.33
N TYR A 39 -2.87 2.65 9.52
CA TYR A 39 -4.15 2.56 8.83
C TYR A 39 -3.99 2.99 7.37
N SER A 40 -4.78 2.40 6.46
CA SER A 40 -4.71 2.66 5.01
C SER A 40 -4.83 4.13 4.64
N ASN A 41 -5.64 4.88 5.39
CA ASN A 41 -5.84 6.28 5.14
C ASN A 41 -4.56 7.12 5.31
N PHE A 42 -3.54 6.62 6.01
CA PHE A 42 -2.26 7.32 6.19
C PHE A 42 -1.63 7.66 4.83
N LEU A 43 -1.46 6.65 3.96
CA LEU A 43 -0.87 6.87 2.65
C LEU A 43 -1.79 7.66 1.72
N SER A 44 -3.11 7.41 1.77
CA SER A 44 -4.09 8.21 0.99
C SER A 44 -4.04 9.69 1.36
N ASN A 45 -3.88 10.02 2.65
CA ASN A 45 -3.76 11.40 3.09
C ASN A 45 -2.46 12.02 2.60
N ASP A 46 -1.33 11.29 2.68
CA ASP A 46 -0.02 11.78 2.23
C ASP A 46 0.02 12.12 0.74
N ILE A 47 -0.75 11.40 -0.09
CA ILE A 47 -0.82 11.65 -1.53
C ILE A 47 -1.98 12.52 -1.97
N SER A 48 -2.92 12.88 -1.09
CA SER A 48 -4.16 13.58 -1.48
C SER A 48 -3.93 14.91 -2.21
N ASP A 49 -2.82 15.57 -1.92
CA ASP A 49 -2.40 16.84 -2.53
C ASP A 49 -1.42 16.66 -3.71
N LEU A 50 -0.99 15.43 -4.03
CA LEU A 50 -0.11 15.15 -5.16
C LEU A 50 -0.89 15.18 -6.47
N LYS A 51 -0.98 16.36 -7.08
CA LYS A 51 -1.66 16.57 -8.36
C LYS A 51 -0.73 17.20 -9.38
N TYR A 52 -0.79 16.70 -10.62
CA TYR A 52 0.00 17.24 -11.72
C TYR A 52 -0.66 18.53 -12.23
N PHE A 53 -0.03 19.69 -11.97
CA PHE A 53 -0.61 21.01 -12.30
C PHE A 53 -2.04 21.19 -11.77
N ASN A 54 -2.29 20.77 -10.52
CA ASN A 54 -3.62 20.76 -9.88
C ASN A 54 -4.70 19.94 -10.63
N ASN A 55 -4.30 19.07 -11.56
CA ASN A 55 -5.17 18.18 -12.29
C ASN A 55 -4.71 16.73 -12.15
N GLY A 56 -5.66 15.81 -12.27
CA GLY A 56 -5.42 14.37 -12.16
C GLY A 56 -5.49 13.85 -10.72
N HIS A 57 -5.14 12.58 -10.61
CA HIS A 57 -5.25 11.77 -9.41
C HIS A 57 -3.92 11.07 -9.14
N SER A 58 -3.66 10.75 -7.88
CA SER A 58 -2.48 10.02 -7.45
C SER A 58 -2.88 8.74 -6.76
N TYR A 59 -2.13 7.68 -7.05
CA TYR A 59 -2.35 6.38 -6.45
C TYR A 59 -1.00 5.76 -6.08
N ILE A 60 -1.01 4.90 -5.08
CA ILE A 60 0.09 3.98 -4.80
C ILE A 60 -0.39 2.57 -5.10
N LEU A 61 0.41 1.84 -5.88
CA LEU A 61 0.12 0.46 -6.27
C LEU A 61 1.08 -0.50 -5.57
N SER A 62 0.57 -1.66 -5.16
CA SER A 62 1.43 -2.81 -4.85
C SER A 62 2.01 -3.40 -6.14
N GLY A 63 3.04 -4.25 -6.00
CA GLY A 63 3.74 -4.84 -7.15
C GLY A 63 2.87 -5.77 -8.03
N ASP A 64 1.69 -6.16 -7.55
CA ASP A 64 0.69 -6.94 -8.29
C ASP A 64 -0.42 -6.07 -8.92
N GLY A 65 -0.33 -4.75 -8.81
CA GLY A 65 -1.31 -3.81 -9.39
C GLY A 65 -2.49 -3.46 -8.49
N THR A 66 -2.53 -3.92 -7.24
CA THR A 66 -3.60 -3.54 -6.30
C THR A 66 -3.40 -2.10 -5.79
N ILE A 67 -4.48 -1.32 -5.75
CA ILE A 67 -4.47 0.04 -5.21
C ILE A 67 -4.37 -0.03 -3.68
N ILE A 68 -3.31 0.57 -3.14
CA ILE A 68 -3.05 0.61 -1.68
C ILE A 68 -3.14 2.02 -1.09
N ALA A 69 -3.20 3.05 -1.95
CA ALA A 69 -3.59 4.41 -1.60
C ALA A 69 -4.19 5.08 -2.84
N SER A 70 -5.27 5.81 -2.64
CA SER A 70 -5.97 6.60 -3.67
C SER A 70 -6.64 7.80 -3.00
N ASP A 71 -6.93 8.84 -3.78
CA ASP A 71 -7.79 9.95 -3.36
C ASP A 71 -9.26 9.51 -3.25
N ASN A 72 -9.66 8.45 -3.96
CA ASN A 72 -10.90 7.73 -3.73
C ASN A 72 -10.67 6.53 -2.79
N LEU A 73 -11.16 6.64 -1.55
CA LEU A 73 -10.99 5.58 -0.55
C LEU A 73 -11.69 4.27 -0.92
N ASP A 74 -12.72 4.30 -1.77
CA ASP A 74 -13.42 3.10 -2.22
C ASP A 74 -12.51 2.18 -3.04
N ASP A 75 -11.56 2.74 -3.81
CA ASP A 75 -10.60 1.97 -4.60
C ASP A 75 -9.71 1.12 -3.70
N VAL A 76 -9.31 1.72 -2.57
CA VAL A 76 -8.48 1.04 -1.55
C VAL A 76 -9.34 0.02 -0.81
N THR A 77 -10.50 0.41 -0.30
CA THR A 77 -11.38 -0.47 0.47
C THR A 77 -11.82 -1.72 -0.31
N ASN A 78 -12.05 -1.58 -1.61
CA ASN A 78 -12.44 -2.70 -2.48
C ASN A 78 -11.24 -3.47 -3.05
N ALA A 79 -10.01 -3.09 -2.68
CA ALA A 79 -8.78 -3.69 -3.19
C ALA A 79 -8.77 -3.78 -4.73
N VAL A 80 -9.12 -2.67 -5.39
CA VAL A 80 -9.17 -2.58 -6.86
C VAL A 80 -7.80 -2.89 -7.43
N ASN A 81 -7.76 -3.74 -8.46
CA ASN A 81 -6.53 -4.10 -9.15
C ASN A 81 -6.55 -3.55 -10.58
N VAL A 82 -5.65 -2.62 -10.88
CA VAL A 82 -5.66 -1.89 -12.16
C VAL A 82 -5.25 -2.75 -13.35
N ILE A 83 -4.53 -3.85 -13.12
CA ILE A 83 -4.13 -4.79 -14.17
C ILE A 83 -5.30 -5.70 -14.54
N ASN A 84 -6.10 -6.10 -13.56
CA ASN A 84 -7.30 -6.88 -13.83
C ASN A 84 -8.40 -6.01 -14.45
N ASP A 85 -8.51 -4.74 -14.06
CA ASP A 85 -9.51 -3.83 -14.60
C ASP A 85 -9.30 -3.49 -16.08
N THR A 86 -8.08 -3.59 -16.61
CA THR A 86 -7.81 -3.44 -18.05
C THR A 86 -8.52 -4.49 -18.91
N GLU A 87 -8.95 -5.62 -18.36
CA GLU A 87 -9.80 -6.58 -19.09
C GLU A 87 -11.15 -5.98 -19.53
N ASN A 88 -11.61 -4.91 -18.87
CA ASN A 88 -12.84 -4.21 -19.21
C ASN A 88 -12.65 -3.12 -20.28
N TYR A 89 -11.39 -2.80 -20.65
CA TYR A 89 -11.02 -1.76 -21.60
C TYR A 89 -10.02 -2.30 -22.64
N PRO A 90 -10.49 -3.12 -23.60
CA PRO A 90 -9.62 -3.80 -24.57
C PRO A 90 -8.81 -2.85 -25.47
N GLU A 91 -9.15 -1.56 -25.50
CA GLU A 91 -8.40 -0.53 -26.21
C GLU A 91 -7.06 -0.13 -25.57
N LEU A 92 -6.75 -0.64 -24.38
CA LEU A 92 -5.52 -0.35 -23.63
C LEU A 92 -4.45 -1.47 -23.74
N GLU A 93 -4.72 -2.54 -24.49
CA GLU A 93 -3.73 -3.56 -24.92
C GLU A 93 -2.97 -3.14 -26.18
#